data_AF-A0A0C2ZQ12-F1
#
_entry.id   AF-A0A0C2ZQ12-F1
#
_cell.length_a   1.000
_cell.length_b   1.000
_cell.length_c   1.000
_cell.angle_alpha   90.00
_cell.angle_beta   90.00
_cell.angle_gamma   90.00
#
_symmetry.space_group_name_H-M   'P 1'
#
loop_
_entity.id
_entity.type
_entity.pdbx_description
1 polymer ?
#
loop_
_entity_poly.entity_id
_entity_poly.type
_entity_poly.pdbx_seq_one_letter_code
_entity_poly.pdbx_strand_id
1 'polypeptide(L)' 'VTDLLDWWCKHHCTYPQLSHMALDYLTIPATSIDVEWLFSRGRLLLSHVCSQLSAQSTCALLCLSPGAS' A
#
# COMPACT_ATOMS: atom_id res chain seq x y z
N VAL A 1 -9.56 -18.46 -1.34
CA VAL A 1 -8.88 -17.82 -2.50
C VAL A 1 -7.44 -18.29 -2.62
N THR A 2 -6.70 -18.37 -1.51
CA THR A 2 -5.32 -18.90 -1.46
C THR A 2 -5.18 -20.30 -2.08
N ASP A 3 -6.12 -21.22 -1.80
CA ASP A 3 -6.10 -22.59 -2.35
C ASP A 3 -6.33 -22.64 -3.87
N LEU A 4 -7.04 -21.66 -4.44
CA LEU A 4 -7.30 -21.54 -5.87
C LEU A 4 -6.07 -20.96 -6.60
N LEU A 5 -5.41 -19.96 -6.02
CA LEU A 5 -4.18 -19.38 -6.56
C LEU A 5 -3.06 -20.43 -6.61
N ASP A 6 -2.89 -21.22 -5.55
CA ASP A 6 -1.87 -22.27 -5.48
C ASP A 6 -2.09 -23.36 -6.53
N TRP A 7 -3.35 -23.75 -6.77
CA TRP A 7 -3.70 -24.73 -7.80
C TRP A 7 -3.38 -24.21 -9.21
N TRP A 8 -3.74 -22.96 -9.53
CA TRP A 8 -3.45 -22.36 -10.84
C TRP A 8 -1.95 -22.14 -11.08
N CYS A 9 -1.19 -21.78 -10.04
CA CYS A 9 0.27 -21.73 -10.10
C CYS A 9 0.89 -23.09 -10.45
N LYS A 10 0.39 -24.18 -9.84
CA LYS A 10 0.86 -25.55 -10.14
C LYS A 10 0.52 -26.01 -11.55
N HIS A 11 -0.60 -25.57 -12.10
CA HIS A 11 -1.09 -25.97 -13.43
C HIS A 11 -0.75 -24.95 -14.53
N HIS A 12 0.03 -23.92 -14.21
CA HIS A 12 0.40 -22.85 -15.14
C HIS A 12 1.10 -23.37 -16.39
N CYS A 13 2.00 -24.36 -16.24
CA CYS A 13 2.70 -24.96 -17.38
C CYS A 13 1.77 -25.77 -18.30
N THR A 14 0.70 -26.34 -17.77
CA THR A 14 -0.28 -27.13 -18.53
C THR A 14 -1.27 -26.24 -19.27
N TYR A 15 -1.61 -25.08 -18.69
CA TYR A 15 -2.58 -24.14 -19.25
C TYR A 15 -2.05 -22.70 -19.21
N PRO A 16 -1.03 -22.34 -20.00
CA PRO A 16 -0.31 -21.06 -19.86
C PRO A 16 -1.22 -19.83 -20.06
N GLN A 17 -2.12 -19.86 -21.04
CA GLN A 17 -3.00 -18.72 -21.31
C GLN A 17 -4.19 -18.63 -20.33
N LEU A 18 -4.75 -19.78 -19.93
CA LEU A 18 -5.90 -19.83 -19.04
C LEU A 18 -5.50 -19.54 -17.59
N SER A 19 -4.34 -20.06 -17.16
CA SER A 19 -3.78 -19.76 -15.84
C SER A 19 -3.44 -18.28 -15.70
N HIS A 20 -2.89 -17.63 -16.73
CA HIS A 20 -2.69 -16.18 -16.73
C HIS A 20 -3.99 -15.42 -16.47
N MET A 21 -5.04 -15.71 -17.24
CA MET A 21 -6.34 -15.05 -17.03
C MET A 21 -6.92 -15.34 -15.65
N ALA A 22 -6.88 -16.61 -15.21
CA ALA A 22 -7.39 -16.99 -13.90
C ALA A 22 -6.63 -16.31 -12.76
N LEU A 23 -5.29 -16.25 -12.85
CA LEU A 23 -4.46 -15.53 -11.90
C LEU A 23 -4.78 -14.04 -11.92
N ASP A 24 -4.91 -13.39 -13.08
CA ASP A 24 -5.28 -11.97 -13.17
C ASP A 24 -6.61 -11.70 -12.48
N TYR A 25 -7.64 -12.52 -12.74
CA TYR A 25 -8.95 -12.37 -12.07
C TYR A 25 -8.91 -12.65 -10.57
N LEU A 26 -8.11 -13.63 -10.12
CA LEU A 26 -7.98 -14.01 -8.71
C LEU A 26 -7.07 -13.07 -7.91
N THR A 27 -6.17 -12.36 -8.59
CA THR A 27 -5.21 -11.41 -7.98
C THR A 27 -5.81 -10.01 -7.89
N ILE A 28 -6.83 -9.69 -8.69
CA ILE A 28 -7.68 -8.53 -8.43
C ILE A 28 -8.39 -8.79 -7.09
N PRO A 29 -8.08 -8.03 -6.02
CA PRO A 29 -8.71 -8.26 -4.73
C PRO A 29 -10.20 -8.00 -4.92
N ALA A 30 -11.02 -9.04 -4.76
CA ALA A 30 -12.47 -8.98 -4.97
C ALA A 30 -13.21 -8.14 -3.90
N THR A 31 -12.52 -7.33 -3.11
CA THR A 31 -13.09 -6.65 -1.96
C THR A 31 -12.60 -5.21 -1.89
N SER A 32 -13.55 -4.28 -1.95
CA SER A 32 -13.35 -2.87 -1.61
C SER A 32 -12.70 -2.69 -0.22
N ILE A 33 -12.78 -3.70 0.64
CA ILE A 33 -12.18 -3.77 1.96
C ILE A 33 -10.64 -3.73 1.90
N ASP A 34 -10.00 -4.33 0.90
CA ASP A 34 -8.52 -4.34 0.82
C ASP A 34 -7.97 -3.00 0.33
N VAL A 35 -8.63 -2.37 -0.64
CA VAL A 35 -8.30 -0.99 -1.03
C VAL A 35 -8.62 0.01 0.07
N GLU A 36 -9.72 -0.13 0.81
CA GLU A 36 -10.01 0.70 1.99
C GLU A 36 -8.99 0.48 3.11
N TRP A 37 -8.53 -0.76 3.31
CA TRP A 37 -7.47 -1.06 4.28
C TRP A 37 -6.14 -0.45 3.86
N LEU A 38 -5.75 -0.61 2.60
CA LEU A 38 -4.56 -0.02 2.02
C LEU A 38 -4.60 1.51 2.04
N PHE A 39 -5.74 2.13 1.70
CA PHE A 39 -5.93 3.57 1.76
C PHE A 39 -6.01 4.09 3.19
N SER A 40 -6.66 3.39 4.11
CA SER A 40 -6.74 3.81 5.52
C SER A 40 -5.38 3.70 6.19
N ARG A 41 -4.68 2.58 5.98
CA ARG A 41 -3.34 2.37 6.52
C ARG A 41 -2.32 3.28 5.85
N GLY A 42 -2.40 3.44 4.53
CA GLY A 42 -1.58 4.37 3.75
C GLY A 42 -1.79 5.82 4.18
N ARG A 43 -3.04 6.25 4.42
CA ARG A 43 -3.37 7.59 4.91
C ARG A 43 -2.85 7.82 6.33
N LEU A 44 -2.97 6.84 7.22
CA LEU A 44 -2.41 6.94 8.57
C LEU A 44 -0.88 7.09 8.51
N LEU A 45 -0.21 6.28 7.69
CA LEU A 45 1.24 6.29 7.55
C LEU A 45 1.75 7.57 6.88
N LEU A 46 1.10 8.01 5.80
CA LEU A 46 1.39 9.28 5.13
C LEU A 46 1.12 10.48 6.03
N SER A 47 -0.03 10.50 6.73
CA SER A 47 -0.36 11.57 7.68
C SER A 47 0.63 11.62 8.83
N HIS A 48 1.06 10.46 9.35
CA HIS A 48 2.06 10.39 10.41
C HIS A 48 3.43 10.92 9.96
N VAL A 49 3.89 10.50 8.78
CA VAL A 49 5.17 10.97 8.20
C VAL A 49 5.10 12.47 7.90
N CYS A 50 4.02 12.95 7.27
CA CYS A 50 3.84 14.37 6.99
C CYS A 50 3.70 15.21 8.27
N SER A 51 3.00 14.71 9.29
CA SER A 51 2.88 15.38 10.60
C SER A 51 4.22 15.46 11.32
N GLN A 52 5.02 14.38 11.27
CA GLN A 52 6.37 14.39 11.82
C GLN A 52 7.31 15.33 11.06
N LEU A 53 7.27 15.32 9.73
CA LEU A 53 8.03 16.24 8.89
C LEU A 53 7.62 17.70 9.14
N SER A 54 6.33 17.97 9.28
CA SER A 54 5.80 19.30 9.62
C SER A 54 6.30 19.76 10.99
N ALA A 55 6.21 18.90 12.01
CA ALA A 55 6.73 19.21 13.35
C ALA A 55 8.25 19.46 13.31
N GLN A 56 9.02 18.62 12.62
CA GLN A 56 10.47 18.80 12.46
C GLN A 56 10.82 20.08 11.72
N SER A 57 10.11 20.39 10.63
CA SER A 57 10.31 21.61 9.86
C SER A 57 9.98 22.86 10.68
N THR A 58 8.94 22.80 11.52
CA THR A 58 8.55 23.88 12.43
C THR A 58 9.60 24.07 13.53
N CYS A 59 10.08 22.98 14.14
CA CYS A 59 11.18 23.04 15.11
C CYS A 59 12.47 23.59 14.47
N ALA A 60 12.81 23.15 13.25
CA ALA A 60 13.97 23.66 12.53
C ALA A 60 13.84 25.16 12.24
N LEU A 61 12.65 25.63 11.82
CA LEU A 61 12.38 27.05 11.62
C LEU A 61 12.49 27.86 12.92
N LEU A 62 11.99 27.33 14.04
CA LEU A 62 12.13 27.98 15.35
C LEU A 62 13.61 28.04 15.80
N CYS A 63 14.38 26.99 15.55
CA CYS A 63 15.82 26.95 15.87
C CYS A 63 16.67 27.82 14.92
N LEU A 64 16.20 28.08 13.71
CA LEU A 64 16.89 28.91 12.71
C LEU A 64 16.47 30.38 12.76
N SER A 65 15.38 30.73 13.46
CA SER A 65 14.95 32.12 13.65
C SER A 65 15.91 32.86 14.59
N PRO A 66 16.78 33.76 14.10
CA PRO A 66 17.65 34.55 14.94
C PRO A 66 16.92 35.86 15.26
N GLY A 67 16.29 35.94 16.43
CA GLY A 67 15.89 37.22 17.01
C GLY A 67 14.40 37.40 17.27
N ALA A 68 14.01 37.19 18.53
CA ALA A 68 13.07 38.06 19.22
C ALA A 68 13.60 38.24 20.66
N SER A 69 14.70 38.96 20.79
CA SER A 69 15.12 39.69 22.00
C SER A 69 15.66 41.03 21.56
#